data_AF-A0A521UU67-F1
#
_entry.id   AF-A0A521UU67-F1
#
_cell.length_a   1.000
_cell.length_b   1.000
_cell.length_c   1.000
_cell.angle_alpha   90.00
_cell.angle_beta   90.00
_cell.angle_gamma   90.00
#
_symmetry.space_group_name_H-M   'P 1'
#
loop_
_entity.id
_entity.type
_entity.pdbx_description
1 polymer ?
#
loop_
_entity_poly.entity_id
_entity_poly.type
_entity_poly.pdbx_seq_one_letter_code
_entity_poly.pdbx_strand_id
1 'polypeptide(L)'
;MATRKVGNRKPRQLRSTPTESDIHSLLDRIDQAVMEGDAAALTPLIERLWDARRQGPEVLTRRLLEGRAQVPAFAFELLGGLAGPQTPRFLKRIAENPGVTDMVRFGAQRRAGWPERGEAKRRLAFLASLRDGEAALVTAAAEATLYWPPDGEILAEVLGYLSVLPAERRRAVLNRATAELHARSTWLLRAVLHLADPVSQRFALAELVRLGDRGAIGPIERVAHTAQTAEIRDEAAAAVRRLRMHVVNGTQREEAMELPPVERVLMSTIDGDGGQVILVVRKTEAGALLIADFFSNELYGVKDSFGLQHATEDVLEEMIGELEESGIELVEVDLAAARGALAAAVEVNAATRHSIPPVFELWEPLVYDAYPPREDETIVRPELDDAPYANRPDLIRSSGRLADRSCFDFWLFDLERTILALDAMPVPKGYRWSDKQFRPLVQQLLDSTARELWRRRLRRQAWLLDRQGDSAGRDQSLAVAAQLAEGQVADLAKQPFIRTLLQRTVGVVVAEMAFEE
;
A
#
# COMPACT_ATOMS: atom_id res chain seq x y z
N MET A 1 -6.64 -56.41 -28.39
CA MET A 1 -7.76 -56.81 -27.52
C MET A 1 -7.22 -56.96 -26.10
N ALA A 2 -7.44 -55.95 -25.25
CA ALA A 2 -7.04 -55.97 -23.85
C ALA A 2 -8.28 -55.68 -22.99
N THR A 3 -8.67 -56.66 -22.18
CA THR A 3 -9.84 -56.64 -21.30
C THR A 3 -9.62 -55.68 -20.13
N ARG A 4 -10.40 -54.59 -20.12
CA ARG A 4 -10.42 -53.55 -19.08
C ARG A 4 -11.18 -54.09 -17.85
N LYS A 5 -10.48 -54.35 -16.76
CA LYS A 5 -11.08 -54.72 -15.46
C LYS A 5 -11.91 -53.55 -14.93
N VAL A 6 -13.23 -53.76 -14.83
CA VAL A 6 -14.17 -52.86 -14.16
C VAL A 6 -13.96 -52.98 -12.65
N GLY A 7 -13.31 -51.98 -12.06
CA GLY A 7 -13.11 -51.87 -10.62
C GLY A 7 -14.44 -51.60 -9.90
N ASN A 8 -14.73 -52.44 -8.91
CA ASN A 8 -15.91 -52.41 -8.05
C ASN A 8 -15.91 -51.15 -7.16
N ARG A 9 -16.39 -50.00 -7.68
CA ARG A 9 -16.59 -48.77 -6.89
C ARG A 9 -17.77 -48.96 -5.95
N LYS A 10 -17.50 -49.06 -4.64
CA LYS A 10 -18.54 -49.00 -3.60
C LYS A 10 -19.42 -47.75 -3.82
N PRO A 11 -20.75 -47.86 -3.69
CA PRO A 11 -21.65 -46.71 -3.81
C PRO A 11 -21.29 -45.68 -2.74
N ARG A 12 -20.85 -44.50 -3.18
CA ARG A 12 -20.60 -43.34 -2.30
C ARG A 12 -21.96 -42.97 -1.71
N GLN A 13 -22.18 -43.26 -0.41
CA GLN A 13 -23.40 -42.85 0.29
C GLN A 13 -23.62 -41.37 0.04
N LEU A 14 -24.79 -41.02 -0.51
CA LEU A 14 -25.23 -39.64 -0.65
C LEU A 14 -25.29 -39.05 0.76
N ARG A 15 -24.28 -38.26 1.15
CA ARG A 15 -24.32 -37.48 2.39
C ARG A 15 -25.59 -36.62 2.32
N SER A 16 -26.47 -36.77 3.31
CA SER A 16 -27.64 -35.90 3.44
C SER A 16 -27.18 -34.45 3.52
N THR A 17 -27.79 -33.56 2.72
CA THR A 17 -27.54 -32.13 2.81
C THR A 17 -27.79 -31.66 4.24
N PRO A 18 -26.85 -30.95 4.89
CA PRO A 18 -27.05 -30.42 6.24
C PRO A 18 -28.32 -29.57 6.32
N THR A 19 -29.08 -29.70 7.41
CA THR A 19 -30.24 -28.84 7.68
C THR A 19 -29.78 -27.49 8.25
N GLU A 20 -30.65 -26.48 8.23
CA GLU A 20 -30.34 -25.17 8.81
C GLU A 20 -29.98 -25.27 10.31
N SER A 21 -30.68 -26.15 11.04
CA SER A 21 -30.39 -26.44 12.45
C SER A 21 -29.00 -27.06 12.66
N ASP A 22 -28.57 -27.93 11.75
CA ASP A 22 -27.23 -28.52 11.80
C ASP A 22 -26.15 -27.45 11.59
N ILE A 23 -26.39 -26.51 10.66
CA ILE A 23 -25.47 -25.39 10.40
C ILE A 23 -25.40 -24.47 11.62
N HIS A 24 -26.53 -24.16 12.26
CA HIS A 24 -26.53 -23.38 13.50
C HIS A 24 -25.73 -24.03 14.63
N SER A 25 -25.97 -25.32 14.88
CA SER A 25 -25.20 -26.07 15.89
C SER A 25 -23.71 -26.13 15.56
N LEU A 26 -23.36 -26.24 14.27
CA LEU A 26 -21.98 -26.21 13.84
C LEU A 26 -21.33 -24.85 14.09
N LEU A 27 -22.02 -23.75 13.79
CA LEU A 27 -21.56 -22.39 14.05
C LEU A 27 -21.40 -22.10 15.55
N ASP A 28 -22.30 -22.60 16.41
CA ASP A 28 -22.15 -22.47 17.87
C ASP A 28 -20.88 -23.15 18.37
N ARG A 29 -20.55 -24.32 17.82
CA ARG A 29 -19.31 -25.05 18.17
C ARG A 29 -18.06 -24.36 17.63
N ILE A 30 -18.16 -23.74 16.47
CA ILE A 30 -17.09 -22.94 15.88
C ILE A 30 -16.81 -21.71 16.77
N ASP A 31 -17.85 -20.96 17.12
CA ASP A 31 -17.73 -19.80 18.02
C ASP A 31 -17.07 -20.20 19.35
N GLN A 32 -17.51 -21.32 19.94
CA GLN A 32 -16.92 -21.85 21.17
C GLN A 32 -15.43 -22.19 20.98
N ALA A 33 -15.07 -22.92 19.91
CA ALA A 33 -13.68 -23.28 19.65
C ALA A 33 -12.78 -22.06 19.44
N VAL A 34 -13.27 -21.00 18.77
CA VAL A 34 -12.53 -19.74 18.59
C VAL A 34 -12.31 -19.03 19.92
N MET A 35 -13.33 -18.92 20.77
CA MET A 35 -13.19 -18.30 22.09
C MET A 35 -12.27 -19.10 23.03
N GLU A 36 -12.23 -20.42 22.89
CA GLU A 36 -11.33 -21.31 23.65
C GLU A 36 -9.91 -21.37 23.07
N GLY A 37 -9.69 -20.84 21.86
CA GLY A 37 -8.41 -20.94 21.15
C GLY A 37 -8.08 -22.37 20.67
N ASP A 38 -9.07 -23.25 20.51
CA ASP A 38 -8.89 -24.64 20.09
C ASP A 38 -8.81 -24.76 18.56
N ALA A 39 -7.64 -24.45 18.02
CA ALA A 39 -7.36 -24.56 16.59
C ALA A 39 -7.55 -25.99 16.05
N ALA A 40 -7.28 -27.01 16.86
CA ALA A 40 -7.38 -28.42 16.45
C ALA A 40 -8.85 -28.85 16.27
N ALA A 41 -9.76 -28.36 17.11
CA ALA A 41 -11.19 -28.56 16.94
C ALA A 41 -11.77 -27.71 15.80
N LEU A 42 -11.20 -26.53 15.54
CA LEU A 42 -11.73 -25.58 14.56
C LEU A 42 -11.69 -26.11 13.12
N THR A 43 -10.56 -26.66 12.68
CA THR A 43 -10.38 -27.15 11.29
C THR A 43 -11.46 -28.13 10.83
N PRO A 44 -11.73 -29.26 11.51
CA PRO A 44 -12.76 -30.21 11.07
C PRO A 44 -14.19 -29.63 11.14
N LEU A 45 -14.43 -28.59 11.97
CA LEU A 45 -15.72 -27.90 11.99
C LEU A 45 -15.90 -27.02 10.75
N ILE A 46 -14.87 -26.29 10.34
CA ILE A 46 -14.88 -25.47 9.12
C ILE A 46 -15.06 -26.36 7.88
N GLU A 47 -14.35 -27.48 7.80
CA GLU A 47 -14.52 -28.44 6.68
C GLU A 47 -15.97 -28.94 6.56
N ARG A 48 -16.62 -29.23 7.70
CA ARG A 48 -18.03 -29.60 7.73
C ARG A 48 -18.95 -28.45 7.34
N LEU A 49 -18.58 -27.21 7.63
CA LEU A 49 -19.35 -26.04 7.23
C LEU A 49 -19.26 -25.85 5.71
N TRP A 50 -18.12 -26.20 5.11
CA TRP A 50 -17.92 -26.13 3.66
C TRP A 50 -18.81 -27.11 2.89
N ASP A 51 -19.13 -28.26 3.47
CA ASP A 51 -20.16 -29.17 2.94
C ASP A 51 -21.55 -28.47 2.83
N ALA A 52 -21.80 -27.43 3.64
CA ALA A 52 -23.03 -26.63 3.66
C ALA A 52 -22.94 -25.28 2.92
N ARG A 53 -21.92 -25.06 2.08
CA ARG A 53 -21.60 -23.74 1.49
C ARG A 53 -22.71 -23.02 0.73
N ARG A 54 -23.72 -23.76 0.23
CA ARG A 54 -24.87 -23.16 -0.46
C ARG A 54 -25.84 -22.44 0.49
N GLN A 55 -25.96 -22.91 1.73
CA GLN A 55 -26.88 -22.35 2.74
C GLN A 55 -26.13 -21.50 3.78
N GLY A 56 -24.85 -21.81 4.01
CA GLY A 56 -24.02 -21.16 5.02
C GLY A 56 -24.04 -19.62 5.00
N PRO A 57 -23.91 -18.94 3.83
CA PRO A 57 -23.95 -17.47 3.78
C PRO A 57 -25.23 -16.85 4.35
N GLU A 58 -26.40 -17.41 4.01
CA GLU A 58 -27.69 -16.89 4.52
C GLU A 58 -27.84 -17.12 6.02
N VAL A 59 -27.41 -18.29 6.51
CA VAL A 59 -27.46 -18.64 7.94
C VAL A 59 -26.52 -17.75 8.76
N LEU A 60 -25.27 -17.54 8.30
CA LEU A 60 -24.32 -16.62 8.92
C LEU A 60 -24.83 -15.19 8.93
N THR A 61 -25.37 -14.72 7.81
CA THR A 61 -25.94 -13.37 7.72
C THR A 61 -27.08 -13.20 8.71
N ARG A 62 -27.98 -14.18 8.83
CA ARG A 62 -29.07 -14.15 9.81
C ARG A 62 -28.54 -14.14 11.24
N ARG A 63 -27.53 -14.97 11.55
CA ARG A 63 -26.87 -15.02 12.87
C ARG A 63 -26.27 -13.66 13.25
N LEU A 64 -25.63 -12.97 12.30
CA LEU A 64 -25.09 -11.61 12.50
C LEU A 64 -26.20 -10.58 12.68
N LEU A 65 -27.28 -10.66 11.88
CA LEU A 65 -28.43 -9.76 12.00
C LEU A 65 -29.16 -9.89 13.35
N GLU A 66 -29.23 -11.11 13.89
CA GLU A 66 -29.90 -11.42 15.15
C GLU A 66 -29.00 -11.24 16.39
N GLY A 67 -27.72 -10.86 16.20
CA GLY A 67 -26.76 -10.71 17.30
C GLY A 67 -26.41 -12.04 17.97
N ARG A 68 -26.56 -13.17 17.27
CA ARG A 68 -26.25 -14.52 17.80
C ARG A 68 -24.80 -14.94 17.57
N ALA A 69 -24.03 -14.20 16.77
CA ALA A 69 -22.62 -14.48 16.55
C ALA A 69 -21.81 -14.01 17.76
N GLN A 70 -21.11 -14.92 18.43
CA GLN A 70 -20.31 -14.59 19.62
C GLN A 70 -18.97 -13.95 19.23
N VAL A 71 -18.44 -14.30 18.05
CA VAL A 71 -17.22 -13.72 17.47
C VAL A 71 -17.54 -13.14 16.09
N PRO A 72 -18.14 -11.93 16.01
CA PRO A 72 -18.57 -11.35 14.73
C PRO A 72 -17.48 -11.21 13.68
N ALA A 73 -16.24 -10.88 14.09
CA ALA A 73 -15.09 -10.78 13.20
C ALA A 73 -14.85 -12.10 12.45
N PHE A 74 -14.82 -13.22 13.17
CA PHE A 74 -14.64 -14.55 12.59
C PHE A 74 -15.82 -14.96 11.70
N ALA A 75 -17.04 -14.60 12.09
CA ALA A 75 -18.23 -14.85 11.27
C ALA A 75 -18.19 -14.09 9.92
N PHE A 76 -17.56 -12.91 9.85
CA PHE A 76 -17.32 -12.21 8.59
C PHE A 76 -16.31 -12.95 7.70
N GLU A 77 -15.22 -13.49 8.27
CA GLU A 77 -14.24 -14.27 7.52
C GLU A 77 -14.88 -15.53 6.91
N LEU A 78 -15.68 -16.26 7.70
CA LEU A 78 -16.44 -17.40 7.19
C LEU A 78 -17.43 -17.01 6.10
N LEU A 79 -18.10 -15.85 6.25
CA LEU A 79 -19.02 -15.34 5.24
C LEU A 79 -18.29 -15.04 3.93
N GLY A 80 -17.10 -14.42 4.02
CA GLY A 80 -16.21 -14.16 2.88
C GLY A 80 -15.87 -15.43 2.11
N GLY A 81 -15.35 -16.44 2.83
CA GLY A 81 -14.98 -17.73 2.23
C GLY A 81 -16.16 -18.51 1.64
N LEU A 82 -17.34 -18.43 2.25
CA LEU A 82 -18.53 -19.16 1.78
C LEU A 82 -19.25 -18.49 0.60
N ALA A 83 -19.36 -17.16 0.62
CA ALA A 83 -20.11 -16.42 -0.38
C ALA A 83 -19.25 -16.02 -1.58
N GLY A 84 -17.92 -15.98 -1.44
CA GLY A 84 -16.98 -15.62 -2.51
C GLY A 84 -17.37 -14.29 -3.15
N PRO A 85 -17.57 -14.23 -4.49
CA PRO A 85 -17.97 -12.99 -5.17
C PRO A 85 -19.30 -12.37 -4.71
N GLN A 86 -20.15 -13.13 -4.00
CA GLN A 86 -21.44 -12.62 -3.48
C GLN A 86 -21.30 -11.95 -2.11
N THR A 87 -20.14 -12.01 -1.46
CA THR A 87 -19.87 -11.43 -0.14
C THR A 87 -20.34 -9.98 0.00
N PRO A 88 -20.05 -9.05 -0.94
CA PRO A 88 -20.48 -7.66 -0.82
C PRO A 88 -21.99 -7.48 -0.66
N ARG A 89 -22.80 -8.36 -1.28
CA ARG A 89 -24.26 -8.33 -1.15
C ARG A 89 -24.72 -8.63 0.27
N PHE A 90 -24.11 -9.62 0.93
CA PHE A 90 -24.47 -10.00 2.29
C PHE A 90 -23.98 -8.96 3.31
N LEU A 91 -22.75 -8.48 3.16
CA LEU A 91 -22.19 -7.43 4.00
C LEU A 91 -23.04 -6.15 3.95
N LYS A 92 -23.44 -5.72 2.75
CA LYS A 92 -24.36 -4.59 2.58
C LYS A 92 -25.68 -4.77 3.33
N ARG A 93 -26.28 -5.97 3.27
CA ARG A 93 -27.52 -6.28 4.02
C ARG A 93 -27.35 -6.13 5.53
N ILE A 94 -26.17 -6.48 6.06
CA ILE A 94 -25.86 -6.34 7.49
C ILE A 94 -25.63 -4.87 7.83
N ALA A 95 -24.81 -4.16 7.06
CA ALA A 95 -24.49 -2.75 7.26
C ALA A 95 -25.73 -1.83 7.24
N GLU A 96 -26.70 -2.12 6.38
CA GLU A 96 -27.92 -1.32 6.20
C GLU A 96 -29.03 -1.64 7.22
N ASN A 97 -28.88 -2.68 8.06
CA ASN A 97 -29.94 -3.09 8.99
C ASN A 97 -29.83 -2.35 10.35
N PRO A 98 -30.78 -1.45 10.71
CA PRO A 98 -30.72 -0.67 11.95
C PRO A 98 -31.00 -1.48 13.23
N GLY A 99 -31.47 -2.72 13.10
CA GLY A 99 -31.66 -3.65 14.21
C GLY A 99 -30.35 -4.19 14.77
N VAL A 100 -29.28 -4.16 13.97
CA VAL A 100 -27.95 -4.69 14.29
C VAL A 100 -27.15 -3.68 15.12
N THR A 101 -26.22 -4.17 15.95
CA THR A 101 -25.32 -3.30 16.73
C THR A 101 -24.40 -2.50 15.80
N ASP A 102 -24.03 -1.28 16.22
CA ASP A 102 -23.25 -0.38 15.38
C ASP A 102 -21.89 -0.97 14.99
N MET A 103 -21.23 -1.73 15.88
CA MET A 103 -19.95 -2.37 15.59
C MET A 103 -20.05 -3.48 14.53
N VAL A 104 -21.12 -4.29 14.54
CA VAL A 104 -21.34 -5.31 13.50
C VAL A 104 -21.66 -4.63 12.16
N ARG A 105 -22.45 -3.55 12.18
CA ARG A 105 -22.71 -2.76 10.96
C ARG A 105 -21.44 -2.12 10.41
N PHE A 106 -20.62 -1.54 11.28
CA PHE A 106 -19.32 -0.95 10.94
C PHE A 106 -18.38 -1.99 10.32
N GLY A 107 -18.21 -3.14 10.98
CA GLY A 107 -17.38 -4.24 10.48
C GLY A 107 -17.85 -4.78 9.13
N ALA A 108 -19.17 -4.84 8.90
CA ALA A 108 -19.74 -5.21 7.61
C ALA A 108 -19.49 -4.15 6.53
N GLN A 109 -19.70 -2.87 6.85
CA GLN A 109 -19.49 -1.77 5.91
C GLN A 109 -18.03 -1.63 5.50
N ARG A 110 -17.09 -1.76 6.45
CA ARG A 110 -15.64 -1.74 6.19
C ARG A 110 -15.26 -2.78 5.13
N ARG A 111 -15.68 -4.03 5.32
CA ARG A 111 -15.40 -5.15 4.41
C ARG A 111 -16.15 -5.07 3.08
N ALA A 112 -17.32 -4.42 3.06
CA ALA A 112 -18.04 -4.16 1.81
C ALA A 112 -17.34 -3.11 0.94
N GLY A 113 -16.45 -2.31 1.54
CA GLY A 113 -15.73 -1.22 0.88
C GLY A 113 -16.60 -0.02 0.56
N TRP A 114 -15.97 0.99 -0.04
CA TRP A 114 -16.62 2.20 -0.51
C TRP A 114 -16.45 2.32 -2.02
N PRO A 115 -17.47 2.82 -2.75
CA PRO A 115 -17.24 3.21 -4.13
C PRO A 115 -16.37 4.46 -4.17
N GLU A 116 -15.40 4.50 -5.10
CA GLU A 116 -14.49 5.63 -5.31
C GLU A 116 -15.25 6.97 -5.42
N ARG A 117 -16.31 6.98 -6.23
CA ARG A 117 -17.12 8.19 -6.45
C ARG A 117 -18.10 8.42 -5.29
N GLY A 118 -17.89 9.51 -4.58
CA GLY A 118 -18.77 9.98 -3.52
C GLY A 118 -18.58 9.27 -2.19
N GLU A 119 -17.43 8.60 -1.99
CA GLU A 119 -17.04 7.94 -0.75
C GLU A 119 -17.30 8.82 0.48
N ALA A 120 -16.81 10.06 0.48
CA ALA A 120 -16.95 10.95 1.63
C ALA A 120 -18.41 11.20 2.04
N LYS A 121 -19.30 11.42 1.07
CA LYS A 121 -20.74 11.61 1.31
C LYS A 121 -21.37 10.33 1.88
N ARG A 122 -20.97 9.17 1.37
CA ARG A 122 -21.50 7.88 1.82
C ARG A 122 -21.01 7.50 3.21
N ARG A 123 -19.74 7.76 3.55
CA ARG A 123 -19.19 7.62 4.90
C ARG A 123 -20.01 8.44 5.89
N LEU A 124 -20.23 9.72 5.62
CA LEU A 124 -21.05 10.58 6.49
C LEU A 124 -22.49 10.08 6.65
N ALA A 125 -23.13 9.66 5.55
CA ALA A 125 -24.49 9.15 5.58
C ALA A 125 -24.59 7.84 6.39
N PHE A 126 -23.64 6.93 6.21
CA PHE A 126 -23.59 5.68 6.97
C PHE A 126 -23.36 5.96 8.45
N LEU A 127 -22.39 6.81 8.79
CA LEU A 127 -22.09 7.14 10.19
C LEU A 127 -23.30 7.78 10.89
N ALA A 128 -24.05 8.62 10.17
CA ALA A 128 -25.30 9.21 10.67
C ALA A 128 -26.45 8.19 10.78
N SER A 129 -26.35 7.03 10.14
CA SER A 129 -27.33 5.94 10.25
C SER A 129 -27.07 5.00 11.43
N LEU A 130 -25.90 5.08 12.06
CA LEU A 130 -25.57 4.35 13.29
C LEU A 130 -26.30 4.98 14.49
N ARG A 131 -26.57 4.20 15.54
CA ARG A 131 -27.24 4.71 16.75
C ARG A 131 -26.36 5.73 17.48
N ASP A 132 -25.08 5.42 17.60
CA ASP A 132 -24.03 6.33 18.07
C ASP A 132 -22.77 6.10 17.21
N GLY A 133 -22.73 6.75 16.05
CA GLY A 133 -21.61 6.62 15.13
C GLY A 133 -20.28 7.09 15.71
N GLU A 134 -20.28 8.09 16.61
CA GLU A 134 -19.05 8.58 17.24
C GLU A 134 -18.50 7.58 18.26
N ALA A 135 -19.37 6.98 19.09
CA ALA A 135 -18.98 5.88 19.96
C ALA A 135 -18.48 4.67 19.18
N ALA A 136 -19.11 4.34 18.05
CA ALA A 136 -18.67 3.25 17.20
C ALA A 136 -17.23 3.47 16.68
N LEU A 137 -16.85 4.68 16.27
CA LEU A 137 -15.47 4.98 15.87
C LEU A 137 -14.47 4.81 17.01
N VAL A 138 -14.81 5.27 18.21
CA VAL A 138 -13.94 5.10 19.40
C VAL A 138 -13.81 3.62 19.78
N THR A 139 -14.91 2.87 19.70
CA THR A 139 -14.93 1.43 20.00
C THR A 139 -14.12 0.66 18.96
N ALA A 140 -14.23 0.99 17.67
CA ALA A 140 -13.42 0.41 16.61
C ALA A 140 -11.92 0.69 16.83
N ALA A 141 -11.54 1.93 17.19
CA ALA A 141 -10.15 2.25 17.52
C ALA A 141 -9.67 1.50 18.78
N ALA A 142 -10.53 1.31 19.77
CA ALA A 142 -10.21 0.55 20.97
C ALA A 142 -9.96 -0.93 20.64
N GLU A 143 -10.82 -1.56 19.82
CA GLU A 143 -10.66 -2.93 19.35
C GLU A 143 -9.38 -3.10 18.52
N ALA A 144 -9.12 -2.17 17.61
CA ALA A 144 -7.94 -2.22 16.75
C ALA A 144 -6.62 -2.15 17.53
N THR A 145 -6.60 -1.49 18.68
CA THR A 145 -5.39 -1.32 19.50
C THR A 145 -5.30 -2.34 20.64
N LEU A 146 -6.07 -3.44 20.61
CA LEU A 146 -5.97 -4.51 21.60
C LEU A 146 -4.76 -5.43 21.38
N TYR A 147 -4.31 -5.57 20.13
CA TYR A 147 -3.26 -6.50 19.74
C TYR A 147 -2.00 -5.77 19.29
N TRP A 148 -0.91 -6.53 19.20
CA TRP A 148 0.37 -6.07 18.69
C TRP A 148 0.79 -6.86 17.43
N PRO A 149 1.10 -6.19 16.31
CA PRO A 149 0.84 -4.76 16.05
C PRO A 149 -0.67 -4.44 16.02
N PRO A 150 -1.09 -3.17 16.16
CA PRO A 150 -2.49 -2.79 16.06
C PRO A 150 -3.13 -3.12 14.70
N ASP A 151 -4.46 -3.25 14.67
CA ASP A 151 -5.22 -3.47 13.45
C ASP A 151 -5.26 -2.22 12.57
N GLY A 152 -4.34 -2.20 11.61
CA GLY A 152 -4.18 -1.11 10.65
C GLY A 152 -5.38 -0.95 9.73
N GLU A 153 -6.13 -2.01 9.41
CA GLU A 153 -7.31 -1.91 8.55
C GLU A 153 -8.47 -1.23 9.26
N ILE A 154 -8.71 -1.60 10.52
CA ILE A 154 -9.75 -0.95 11.33
C ILE A 154 -9.38 0.51 11.59
N LEU A 155 -8.12 0.80 11.92
CA LEU A 155 -7.65 2.19 12.10
C LEU A 155 -7.72 3.00 10.81
N ALA A 156 -7.39 2.41 9.65
CA ALA A 156 -7.51 3.06 8.35
C ALA A 156 -8.97 3.44 8.06
N GLU A 157 -9.92 2.56 8.38
CA GLU A 157 -11.34 2.86 8.22
C GLU A 157 -11.79 3.99 9.16
N VAL A 158 -11.35 3.97 10.42
CA VAL A 158 -11.60 5.08 11.38
C VAL A 158 -11.06 6.41 10.83
N LEU A 159 -9.83 6.42 10.28
CA LEU A 159 -9.24 7.61 9.64
C LEU A 159 -10.06 8.07 8.43
N GLY A 160 -10.60 7.14 7.64
CA GLY A 160 -11.50 7.44 6.54
C GLY A 160 -12.75 8.21 6.98
N TYR A 161 -13.34 7.88 8.13
CA TYR A 161 -14.44 8.67 8.71
C TYR A 161 -13.97 9.99 9.31
N LEU A 162 -12.84 10.00 10.03
CA LEU A 162 -12.29 11.22 10.63
C LEU A 162 -11.99 12.27 9.55
N SER A 163 -11.45 11.88 8.40
CA SER A 163 -11.08 12.81 7.32
C SER A 163 -12.30 13.56 6.74
N VAL A 164 -13.49 12.97 6.79
CA VAL A 164 -14.72 13.54 6.21
C VAL A 164 -15.64 14.19 7.25
N LEU A 165 -15.44 13.90 8.54
CA LEU A 165 -16.20 14.51 9.62
C LEU A 165 -15.97 16.03 9.72
N PRO A 166 -17.01 16.83 10.04
CA PRO A 166 -16.82 18.23 10.42
C PRO A 166 -15.83 18.38 11.57
N ALA A 167 -15.02 19.43 11.56
CA ALA A 167 -13.89 19.62 12.49
C ALA A 167 -14.29 19.50 13.97
N GLU A 168 -15.44 20.05 14.37
CA GLU A 168 -15.92 19.97 15.76
C GLU A 168 -16.24 18.53 16.19
N ARG A 169 -16.97 17.79 15.36
CA ARG A 169 -17.32 16.38 15.62
C ARG A 169 -16.09 15.49 15.60
N ARG A 170 -15.20 15.71 14.63
CA ARG A 170 -13.90 15.03 14.54
C ARG A 170 -13.08 15.23 15.83
N ARG A 171 -12.99 16.48 16.31
CA ARG A 171 -12.31 16.79 17.57
C ARG A 171 -12.97 16.12 18.77
N ALA A 172 -14.31 16.05 18.82
CA ALA A 172 -15.03 15.36 19.88
C ALA A 172 -14.70 13.85 19.90
N VAL A 173 -14.69 13.19 18.74
CA VAL A 173 -14.28 11.78 18.61
C VAL A 173 -12.84 11.59 19.06
N LEU A 174 -11.91 12.45 18.62
CA LEU A 174 -10.51 12.37 19.01
C LEU A 174 -10.31 12.58 20.52
N ASN A 175 -10.96 13.56 21.12
CA ASN A 175 -10.95 13.77 22.58
C ASN A 175 -11.44 12.54 23.34
N ARG A 176 -12.54 11.93 22.88
CA ARG A 176 -13.11 10.75 23.51
C ARG A 176 -12.17 9.54 23.36
N ALA A 177 -11.59 9.35 22.17
CA ALA A 177 -10.62 8.29 21.91
C ALA A 177 -9.37 8.44 22.80
N THR A 178 -8.78 9.63 22.93
CA THR A 178 -7.60 9.82 23.78
C THR A 178 -7.91 9.64 25.27
N ALA A 179 -9.12 10.03 25.70
CA ALA A 179 -9.59 9.83 27.07
C ALA A 179 -9.80 8.34 27.40
N GLU A 180 -10.35 7.54 26.48
CA GLU A 180 -10.68 6.13 26.71
C GLU A 180 -9.49 5.18 26.45
N LEU A 181 -8.66 5.46 25.43
CA LEU A 181 -7.58 4.56 25.01
C LEU A 181 -6.23 4.88 25.67
N HIS A 182 -6.06 6.09 26.20
CA HIS A 182 -4.81 6.57 26.81
C HIS A 182 -3.59 6.38 25.89
N ALA A 183 -2.52 5.73 26.35
CA ALA A 183 -1.31 5.47 25.58
C ALA A 183 -1.57 4.71 24.28
N ARG A 184 -2.63 3.90 24.19
CA ARG A 184 -2.98 3.18 22.96
C ARG A 184 -3.49 4.10 21.85
N SER A 185 -3.97 5.31 22.19
CA SER A 185 -4.41 6.30 21.20
C SER A 185 -3.28 6.85 20.34
N THR A 186 -2.01 6.70 20.75
CA THR A 186 -0.84 7.24 20.03
C THR A 186 -0.79 6.76 18.58
N TRP A 187 -1.13 5.50 18.31
CA TRP A 187 -1.21 4.93 16.96
C TRP A 187 -2.16 5.69 16.05
N LEU A 188 -3.38 5.96 16.52
CA LEU A 188 -4.34 6.77 15.78
C LEU A 188 -3.85 8.22 15.65
N LEU A 189 -3.30 8.79 16.73
CA LEU A 189 -2.84 10.18 16.75
C LEU A 189 -1.69 10.45 15.77
N ARG A 190 -0.74 9.52 15.62
CA ARG A 190 0.35 9.64 14.63
C ARG A 190 -0.21 9.77 13.22
N ALA A 191 -1.19 8.95 12.84
CA ALA A 191 -1.87 9.07 11.56
C ALA A 191 -2.70 10.36 11.43
N VAL A 192 -3.36 10.80 12.50
CA VAL A 192 -4.15 12.05 12.52
C VAL A 192 -3.31 13.29 12.23
N LEU A 193 -2.01 13.29 12.54
CA LEU A 193 -1.09 14.38 12.19
C LEU A 193 -1.05 14.68 10.68
N HIS A 194 -1.39 13.70 9.85
CA HIS A 194 -1.34 13.80 8.39
C HIS A 194 -2.69 14.12 7.76
N LEU A 195 -3.75 14.28 8.56
CA LEU A 195 -5.01 14.83 8.07
C LEU A 195 -4.81 16.28 7.62
N ALA A 196 -5.38 16.65 6.47
CA ALA A 196 -5.36 18.01 5.92
C ALA A 196 -6.31 18.97 6.69
N ASP A 197 -6.18 19.00 8.02
CA ASP A 197 -6.96 19.86 8.92
C ASP A 197 -6.07 20.36 10.07
N PRO A 198 -5.69 21.65 10.09
CA PRO A 198 -4.84 22.22 11.13
C PRO A 198 -5.38 22.02 12.56
N VAL A 199 -6.70 21.93 12.76
CA VAL A 199 -7.27 21.72 14.11
C VAL A 199 -6.94 20.33 14.62
N SER A 200 -7.12 19.30 13.80
CA SER A 200 -6.75 17.91 14.12
C SER A 200 -5.25 17.75 14.31
N GLN A 201 -4.43 18.40 13.48
CA GLN A 201 -2.98 18.34 13.57
C GLN A 201 -2.47 18.90 14.90
N ARG A 202 -2.94 20.09 15.31
CA ARG A 202 -2.57 20.67 16.61
C ARG A 202 -3.03 19.81 17.78
N PHE A 203 -4.22 19.24 17.69
CA PHE A 203 -4.72 18.33 18.71
C PHE A 203 -3.80 17.11 18.86
N ALA A 204 -3.46 16.44 17.76
CA ALA A 204 -2.56 15.29 17.77
C ALA A 204 -1.16 15.66 18.27
N LEU A 205 -0.59 16.79 17.83
CA LEU A 205 0.69 17.29 18.33
C LEU A 205 0.67 17.49 19.85
N ALA A 206 -0.35 18.17 20.38
CA ALA A 206 -0.47 18.43 21.80
C ALA A 206 -0.60 17.13 22.62
N GLU A 207 -1.44 16.19 22.16
CA GLU A 207 -1.67 14.92 22.86
C GLU A 207 -0.45 13.99 22.80
N LEU A 208 0.24 13.89 21.66
CA LEU A 208 1.47 13.08 21.54
C LEU A 208 2.58 13.61 22.45
N VAL A 209 2.74 14.94 22.54
CA VAL A 209 3.68 15.54 23.52
C VAL A 209 3.24 15.28 24.95
N ARG A 210 1.95 15.41 25.27
CA ARG A 210 1.41 15.16 26.61
C ARG A 210 1.59 13.71 27.06
N LEU A 211 1.41 12.77 26.15
CA LEU A 211 1.61 11.34 26.37
C LEU A 211 3.09 10.94 26.40
N GLY A 212 3.99 11.80 25.94
CA GLY A 212 5.43 11.53 25.89
C GLY A 212 5.83 10.47 24.86
N ASP A 213 5.01 10.28 23.82
CA ASP A 213 5.19 9.21 22.83
C ASP A 213 6.45 9.44 21.98
N ARG A 214 7.48 8.63 22.19
CA ARG A 214 8.74 8.74 21.44
C ARG A 214 8.60 8.21 20.02
N GLY A 215 7.70 7.26 19.79
CA GLY A 215 7.38 6.76 18.45
C GLY A 215 6.83 7.85 17.53
N ALA A 216 6.25 8.92 18.09
CA ALA A 216 5.76 10.06 17.31
C ALA A 216 6.86 11.00 16.77
N ILE A 217 8.14 10.86 17.14
CA ILE A 217 9.19 11.77 16.67
C ILE A 217 9.27 11.79 15.15
N GLY A 218 9.38 10.62 14.50
CA GLY A 218 9.42 10.51 13.04
C GLY A 218 8.17 11.10 12.35
N PRO A 219 6.95 10.68 12.73
CA PRO A 219 5.70 11.25 12.21
C PRO A 219 5.63 12.78 12.34
N ILE A 220 6.01 13.33 13.50
CA ILE A 220 6.00 14.79 13.73
C ILE A 220 7.07 15.49 12.89
N GLU A 221 8.27 14.92 12.72
CA GLU A 221 9.31 15.47 11.85
C GLU A 221 8.84 15.55 10.39
N ARG A 222 8.12 14.53 9.92
CA ARG A 222 7.49 14.56 8.59
C ARG A 222 6.53 15.74 8.46
N VAL A 223 5.64 15.95 9.43
CA VAL A 223 4.70 17.09 9.46
C VAL A 223 5.43 18.43 9.49
N ALA A 224 6.55 18.53 10.19
CA ALA A 224 7.38 19.74 10.23
C ALA A 224 7.92 20.13 8.84
N HIS A 225 7.99 19.19 7.90
CA HIS A 225 8.43 19.44 6.53
C HIS A 225 7.27 19.49 5.51
N THR A 226 6.22 18.70 5.70
CA THR A 226 5.15 18.53 4.70
C THR A 226 3.89 19.33 4.99
N ALA A 227 3.71 19.90 6.19
CA ALA A 227 2.49 20.65 6.50
C ALA A 227 2.37 21.90 5.61
N GLN A 228 1.14 22.18 5.18
CA GLN A 228 0.86 23.27 4.23
C GLN A 228 1.15 24.65 4.82
N THR A 229 0.85 24.86 6.10
CA THR A 229 1.01 26.15 6.78
C THR A 229 2.29 26.20 7.61
N ALA A 230 2.91 27.38 7.67
CA ALA A 230 4.15 27.57 8.43
C ALA A 230 3.95 27.38 9.93
N GLU A 231 2.78 27.77 10.44
CA GLU A 231 2.45 27.66 11.85
C GLU A 231 2.44 26.20 12.32
N ILE A 232 1.89 25.28 11.53
CA ILE A 232 1.88 23.85 11.87
C ILE A 232 3.30 23.28 11.79
N ARG A 233 4.10 23.70 10.81
CA ARG A 233 5.51 23.26 10.70
C ARG A 233 6.33 23.68 11.92
N ASP A 234 6.19 24.92 12.35
CA ASP A 234 6.90 25.46 13.52
C ASP A 234 6.45 24.77 14.82
N GLU A 235 5.15 24.51 14.95
CA GLU A 235 4.57 23.79 16.09
C GLU A 235 5.05 22.33 16.15
N ALA A 236 5.08 21.63 15.01
CA ALA A 236 5.63 20.28 14.90
C ALA A 236 7.13 20.25 15.25
N ALA A 237 7.93 21.18 14.70
CA ALA A 237 9.35 21.29 15.03
C ALA A 237 9.57 21.55 16.54
N ALA A 238 8.70 22.35 17.18
CA ALA A 238 8.74 22.56 18.62
C ALA A 238 8.35 21.31 19.42
N ALA A 239 7.35 20.54 18.97
CA ALA A 239 6.93 19.29 19.57
C ALA A 239 8.07 18.24 19.56
N VAL A 240 8.80 18.10 18.44
CA VAL A 240 9.98 17.22 18.35
C VAL A 240 11.04 17.60 19.39
N ARG A 241 11.37 18.89 19.52
CA ARG A 241 12.33 19.36 20.52
C ARG A 241 11.88 19.01 21.95
N ARG A 242 10.59 19.16 22.26
CA ARG A 242 10.04 18.79 23.57
C ARG A 242 10.16 17.30 23.85
N LEU A 243 9.78 16.44 22.90
CA LEU A 243 9.88 14.98 23.05
C LEU A 243 11.33 14.53 23.24
N ARG A 244 12.29 15.12 22.49
CA ARG A 244 13.73 14.83 22.65
C ARG A 244 14.27 15.25 24.02
N MET A 245 13.82 16.38 24.59
CA MET A 245 14.27 16.84 25.91
C MET A 245 13.77 15.98 27.08
N HIS A 246 12.60 15.35 26.98
CA HIS A 246 12.07 14.47 28.06
C HIS A 246 12.96 13.25 28.33
N VAL A 247 13.79 12.86 27.36
CA VAL A 247 14.74 11.73 27.47
C VAL A 247 15.87 12.02 28.46
N VAL A 248 16.24 13.28 28.67
CA VAL A 248 17.35 13.64 29.57
C VAL A 248 16.95 13.51 31.04
N ASN A 249 15.65 13.53 31.35
CA ASN A 249 15.13 13.63 32.72
C ASN A 249 14.34 12.40 33.21
N GLY A 250 14.05 11.41 32.36
CA GLY A 250 13.22 10.24 32.69
C GLY A 250 13.93 8.90 32.45
N THR A 251 13.89 8.02 33.46
CA THR A 251 14.55 6.70 33.51
C THR A 251 13.84 5.57 32.75
N GLN A 252 12.76 5.83 32.01
CA GLN A 252 12.09 4.79 31.22
C GLN A 252 12.31 5.02 29.73
N ARG A 253 13.26 4.29 29.16
CA ARG A 253 13.35 4.05 27.73
C ARG A 253 12.13 3.19 27.39
N GLU A 254 11.21 3.71 26.58
CA GLU A 254 10.13 2.90 26.02
C GLU A 254 10.78 1.73 25.29
N GLU A 255 10.55 0.50 25.78
CA GLU A 255 11.16 -0.68 25.19
C GLU A 255 10.52 -0.91 23.82
N ALA A 256 11.34 -0.89 22.77
CA ALA A 256 10.88 -1.19 21.43
C ALA A 256 10.32 -2.63 21.41
N MET A 257 9.08 -2.75 20.94
CA MET A 257 8.41 -4.04 20.83
C MET A 257 8.76 -4.68 19.49
N GLU A 258 9.16 -5.95 19.50
CA GLU A 258 9.47 -6.71 18.29
C GLU A 258 8.24 -6.84 17.40
N LEU A 259 8.41 -6.64 16.10
CA LEU A 259 7.37 -6.90 15.11
C LEU A 259 7.42 -8.38 14.69
N PRO A 260 6.32 -8.93 14.14
CA PRO A 260 6.32 -10.28 13.60
C PRO A 260 7.44 -10.45 12.56
N PRO A 261 8.09 -11.62 12.45
CA PRO A 261 9.23 -11.82 11.55
C PRO A 261 8.86 -11.50 10.09
N VAL A 262 9.82 -10.94 9.36
CA VAL A 262 9.70 -10.71 7.92
C VAL A 262 9.69 -12.06 7.21
N GLU A 263 8.67 -12.26 6.39
CA GLU A 263 8.54 -13.41 5.50
C GLU A 263 9.15 -13.06 4.13
N ARG A 264 8.73 -11.95 3.53
CA ARG A 264 9.17 -11.48 2.20
C ARG A 264 9.19 -9.95 2.14
N VAL A 265 10.07 -9.40 1.33
CA VAL A 265 10.04 -7.97 0.95
C VAL A 265 10.21 -7.89 -0.55
N LEU A 266 9.26 -7.24 -1.22
CA LEU A 266 9.21 -7.14 -2.67
C LEU A 266 9.23 -5.67 -3.07
N MET A 267 9.97 -5.33 -4.12
CA MET A 267 9.97 -4.01 -4.74
C MET A 267 9.70 -4.18 -6.23
N SER A 268 8.75 -3.41 -6.75
CA SER A 268 8.53 -3.36 -8.19
C SER A 268 9.68 -2.68 -8.92
N THR A 269 9.84 -3.03 -10.20
CA THR A 269 10.58 -2.20 -11.15
C THR A 269 9.99 -0.80 -11.24
N ILE A 270 10.82 0.18 -11.57
CA ILE A 270 10.39 1.58 -11.66
C ILE A 270 9.77 1.82 -13.03
N ASP A 271 8.55 2.33 -13.06
CA ASP A 271 7.86 2.65 -14.30
C ASP A 271 8.41 3.93 -14.98
N GLY A 272 7.88 4.23 -16.16
CA GLY A 272 8.26 5.42 -16.94
C GLY A 272 7.97 6.75 -16.25
N ASP A 273 7.07 6.78 -15.27
CA ASP A 273 6.67 7.98 -14.52
C ASP A 273 7.39 8.07 -13.16
N GLY A 274 8.24 7.09 -12.84
CA GLY A 274 8.97 7.02 -11.58
C GLY A 274 8.15 6.44 -10.42
N GLY A 275 7.04 5.76 -10.72
CA GLY A 275 6.24 4.98 -9.80
C GLY A 275 6.96 3.71 -9.33
N GLN A 276 6.76 3.36 -8.06
CA GLN A 276 7.27 2.14 -7.46
C GLN A 276 6.37 1.69 -6.29
N VAL A 277 5.94 0.44 -6.37
CA VAL A 277 5.31 -0.36 -5.31
C VAL A 277 6.39 -1.04 -4.46
N ILE A 278 6.19 -1.05 -3.14
CA ILE A 278 7.00 -1.77 -2.14
C ILE A 278 6.04 -2.59 -1.27
N LEU A 279 6.22 -3.91 -1.24
CA LEU A 279 5.46 -4.82 -0.40
C LEU A 279 6.34 -5.35 0.73
N VAL A 280 5.87 -5.26 1.97
CA VAL A 280 6.50 -5.89 3.13
C VAL A 280 5.53 -6.90 3.72
N VAL A 281 5.95 -8.17 3.74
CA VAL A 281 5.16 -9.30 4.24
C VAL A 281 5.80 -9.81 5.52
N ARG A 282 5.00 -9.90 6.58
CA ARG A 282 5.39 -10.47 7.86
C ARG A 282 4.48 -11.62 8.23
N LYS A 283 5.02 -12.60 8.96
CA LYS A 283 4.28 -13.77 9.42
C LYS A 283 3.98 -13.67 10.91
N THR A 284 2.70 -13.67 11.26
CA THR A 284 2.24 -13.68 12.65
C THR A 284 2.43 -15.06 13.29
N GLU A 285 2.41 -15.14 14.62
CA GLU A 285 2.49 -16.42 15.35
C GLU A 285 1.35 -17.38 14.98
N ALA A 286 0.18 -16.85 14.62
CA ALA A 286 -0.97 -17.61 14.16
C ALA A 286 -0.83 -18.14 12.73
N GLY A 287 0.29 -17.88 12.05
CA GLY A 287 0.56 -18.28 10.67
C GLY A 287 -0.10 -17.39 9.61
N ALA A 288 -0.91 -16.42 10.02
CA ALA A 288 -1.47 -15.39 9.16
C ALA A 288 -0.39 -14.40 8.69
N LEU A 289 -0.58 -13.83 7.50
CA LEU A 289 0.28 -12.81 6.95
C LEU A 289 -0.23 -11.40 7.29
N LEU A 290 0.74 -10.52 7.51
CA LEU A 290 0.57 -9.08 7.65
C LEU A 290 1.31 -8.43 6.48
N ILE A 291 0.57 -7.73 5.62
CA ILE A 291 1.08 -7.18 4.38
C ILE A 291 0.95 -5.66 4.44
N ALA A 292 2.05 -4.94 4.22
CA ALA A 292 2.02 -3.51 3.92
C ALA A 292 2.41 -3.29 2.46
N ASP A 293 1.62 -2.48 1.77
CA ASP A 293 1.84 -2.03 0.40
C ASP A 293 2.04 -0.51 0.41
N PHE A 294 3.15 -0.06 -0.16
CA PHE A 294 3.45 1.35 -0.33
C PHE A 294 3.60 1.69 -1.80
N PHE A 295 2.85 2.67 -2.26
CA PHE A 295 3.02 3.26 -3.58
C PHE A 295 3.72 4.61 -3.48
N SER A 296 4.86 4.72 -4.14
CA SER A 296 5.66 5.94 -4.21
C SER A 296 5.85 6.39 -5.66
N ASN A 297 6.05 7.68 -5.85
CA ASN A 297 6.41 8.27 -7.13
C ASN A 297 7.49 9.31 -6.90
N GLU A 298 8.55 9.34 -7.69
CA GLU A 298 9.69 10.21 -7.37
C GLU A 298 9.44 11.73 -7.48
N LEU A 299 8.35 12.15 -8.13
CA LEU A 299 7.96 13.56 -8.21
C LEU A 299 7.01 13.95 -7.07
N TYR A 300 6.39 12.96 -6.42
CA TYR A 300 5.42 13.18 -5.37
C TYR A 300 5.93 12.80 -3.98
N GLY A 301 6.71 11.72 -3.90
CA GLY A 301 7.06 10.97 -2.70
C GLY A 301 6.13 9.78 -2.52
N VAL A 302 5.85 9.40 -1.27
CA VAL A 302 4.79 8.44 -0.93
C VAL A 302 3.45 9.03 -1.35
N LYS A 303 2.75 8.34 -2.25
CA LYS A 303 1.44 8.73 -2.79
C LYS A 303 0.30 8.00 -2.08
N ASP A 304 0.50 6.72 -1.78
CA ASP A 304 -0.49 5.89 -1.12
C ASP A 304 0.16 4.79 -0.28
N SER A 305 -0.61 4.23 0.64
CA SER A 305 -0.23 3.04 1.39
C SER A 305 -1.47 2.28 1.83
N PHE A 306 -1.40 0.97 1.73
CA PHE A 306 -2.46 0.07 2.12
C PHE A 306 -1.87 -1.11 2.90
N GLY A 307 -2.70 -1.89 3.56
CA GLY A 307 -2.25 -3.13 4.16
C GLY A 307 -3.39 -4.07 4.47
N LEU A 308 -3.03 -5.34 4.60
CA LEU A 308 -3.91 -6.43 4.97
C LEU A 308 -3.38 -7.08 6.24
N GLN A 309 -4.29 -7.38 7.14
CA GLN A 309 -4.05 -8.22 8.29
C GLN A 309 -4.80 -9.53 8.11
N HIS A 310 -4.22 -10.60 8.65
CA HIS A 310 -4.82 -11.93 8.55
C HIS A 310 -4.94 -12.47 7.12
N ALA A 311 -4.09 -11.99 6.20
CA ALA A 311 -4.03 -12.52 4.84
C ALA A 311 -3.49 -13.96 4.85
N THR A 312 -3.97 -14.76 3.91
CA THR A 312 -3.40 -16.10 3.63
C THR A 312 -2.30 -15.98 2.58
N GLU A 313 -1.51 -17.05 2.43
CA GLU A 313 -0.52 -17.15 1.35
C GLU A 313 -1.20 -17.06 -0.03
N ASP A 314 -2.36 -17.70 -0.21
CA ASP A 314 -3.13 -17.60 -1.46
C ASP A 314 -3.50 -16.14 -1.80
N VAL A 315 -3.89 -15.33 -0.80
CA VAL A 315 -4.20 -13.90 -1.01
C VAL A 315 -2.94 -13.12 -1.40
N LEU A 316 -1.79 -13.41 -0.79
CA LEU A 316 -0.53 -12.79 -1.18
C LEU A 316 -0.17 -13.11 -2.63
N GLU A 317 -0.26 -14.38 -3.02
CA GLU A 317 0.07 -14.82 -4.38
C GLU A 317 -0.92 -14.29 -5.42
N GLU A 318 -2.20 -14.15 -5.07
CA GLU A 318 -3.20 -13.47 -5.92
C GLU A 318 -2.83 -12.00 -6.12
N MET A 319 -2.49 -11.26 -5.05
CA MET A 319 -2.04 -9.87 -5.15
C MET A 319 -0.79 -9.70 -6.01
N ILE A 320 0.21 -10.58 -5.84
CA ILE A 320 1.43 -10.59 -6.66
C ILE A 320 1.06 -10.86 -8.13
N GLY A 321 0.21 -11.86 -8.39
CA GLY A 321 -0.24 -12.19 -9.73
C GLY A 321 -0.97 -11.04 -10.42
N GLU A 322 -1.86 -10.32 -9.72
CA GLU A 322 -2.57 -9.16 -10.26
C GLU A 322 -1.63 -8.01 -10.65
N LEU A 323 -0.58 -7.77 -9.85
CA LEU A 323 0.46 -6.78 -10.15
C LEU A 323 1.26 -7.21 -11.39
N GLU A 324 1.70 -8.46 -11.45
CA GLU A 324 2.46 -8.99 -12.60
C GLU A 324 1.63 -9.01 -13.90
N GLU A 325 0.34 -9.37 -13.83
CA GLU A 325 -0.60 -9.30 -14.96
C GLU A 325 -0.80 -7.86 -15.45
N SER A 326 -0.68 -6.89 -14.55
CA SER A 326 -0.69 -5.46 -14.86
C SER A 326 0.66 -4.94 -15.37
N GLY A 327 1.65 -5.81 -15.56
CA GLY A 327 3.00 -5.47 -16.03
C GLY A 327 3.91 -4.90 -14.95
N ILE A 328 3.55 -5.04 -13.66
CA ILE A 328 4.35 -4.59 -12.52
C ILE A 328 5.19 -5.76 -12.02
N GLU A 329 6.43 -5.85 -12.50
CA GLU A 329 7.37 -6.91 -12.14
C GLU A 329 7.95 -6.67 -10.73
N LEU A 330 7.84 -7.66 -9.85
CA LEU A 330 8.29 -7.60 -8.45
C LEU A 330 9.65 -8.31 -8.26
N VAL A 331 10.52 -7.69 -7.45
CA VAL A 331 11.86 -8.18 -7.12
C VAL A 331 11.97 -8.38 -5.61
N GLU A 332 12.42 -9.55 -5.18
CA GLU A 332 12.70 -9.79 -3.77
C GLU A 332 13.98 -9.04 -3.31
N VAL A 333 13.88 -8.35 -2.17
CA VAL A 333 14.92 -7.47 -1.65
C VAL A 333 15.09 -7.64 -0.14
N ASP A 334 16.16 -7.06 0.39
CA ASP A 334 16.39 -6.98 1.83
C ASP A 334 15.51 -5.88 2.46
N LEU A 335 15.04 -6.07 3.69
CA LEU A 335 14.24 -5.08 4.43
C LEU A 335 14.92 -3.70 4.50
N ALA A 336 16.24 -3.68 4.65
CA ALA A 336 17.03 -2.45 4.68
C ALA A 336 16.94 -1.63 3.37
N ALA A 337 16.76 -2.29 2.23
CA ALA A 337 16.58 -1.64 0.93
C ALA A 337 15.18 -1.01 0.81
N ALA A 338 14.14 -1.70 1.29
CA ALA A 338 12.79 -1.15 1.37
C ALA A 338 12.74 0.08 2.30
N ARG A 339 13.40 0.01 3.47
CA ARG A 339 13.57 1.18 4.37
C ARG A 339 14.21 2.36 3.63
N GLY A 340 15.29 2.13 2.89
CA GLY A 340 15.98 3.21 2.16
C GLY A 340 15.17 3.76 1.00
N ALA A 341 14.38 2.94 0.30
CA ALA A 341 13.47 3.39 -0.74
C ALA A 341 12.37 4.30 -0.17
N LEU A 342 11.73 3.89 0.93
CA LEU A 342 10.70 4.67 1.59
C LEU A 342 11.25 5.96 2.21
N ALA A 343 12.43 5.91 2.84
CA ALA A 343 13.08 7.11 3.35
C ALA A 343 13.32 8.14 2.23
N ALA A 344 13.82 7.70 1.07
CA ALA A 344 13.99 8.56 -0.09
C ALA A 344 12.65 9.10 -0.63
N ALA A 345 11.58 8.32 -0.60
CA ALA A 345 10.25 8.78 -1.00
C ALA A 345 9.71 9.87 -0.03
N VAL A 346 9.90 9.68 1.29
CA VAL A 346 9.53 10.68 2.31
C VAL A 346 10.35 11.97 2.15
N GLU A 347 11.63 11.88 1.81
CA GLU A 347 12.46 13.05 1.47
C GLU A 347 11.89 13.82 0.28
N VAL A 348 11.36 13.11 -0.73
CA VAL A 348 10.67 13.76 -1.85
C VAL A 348 9.41 14.49 -1.37
N ASN A 349 8.55 13.87 -0.55
CA ASN A 349 7.38 14.57 0.02
C ASN A 349 7.79 15.85 0.75
N ALA A 350 8.86 15.79 1.54
CA ALA A 350 9.40 16.95 2.26
C ALA A 350 9.91 18.04 1.31
N ALA A 351 10.65 17.67 0.27
CA ALA A 351 11.20 18.61 -0.71
C ALA A 351 10.10 19.29 -1.56
N THR A 352 9.04 18.56 -1.91
CA THR A 352 7.92 19.06 -2.72
C THR A 352 6.78 19.63 -1.90
N ARG A 353 6.83 19.47 -0.56
CA ARG A 353 5.76 19.82 0.39
C ARG A 353 4.43 19.13 0.10
N HIS A 354 4.48 17.95 -0.51
CA HIS A 354 3.31 17.10 -0.60
C HIS A 354 3.04 16.44 0.76
N SER A 355 1.76 16.36 1.13
CA SER A 355 1.35 15.64 2.32
C SER A 355 1.58 14.14 2.14
N ILE A 356 1.96 13.49 3.22
CA ILE A 356 2.00 12.02 3.30
C ILE A 356 0.59 11.51 3.64
N PRO A 357 0.12 10.39 3.05
CA PRO A 357 -1.17 9.81 3.38
C PRO A 357 -1.28 9.45 4.88
N PRO A 358 -2.39 9.73 5.57
CA PRO A 358 -2.56 9.38 6.99
C PRO A 358 -2.34 7.90 7.30
N VAL A 359 -2.79 7.02 6.40
CA VAL A 359 -2.67 5.57 6.53
C VAL A 359 -1.21 5.09 6.48
N PHE A 360 -0.27 5.88 5.95
CA PHE A 360 1.16 5.55 5.93
C PHE A 360 1.68 5.29 7.34
N GLU A 361 1.24 6.07 8.31
CA GLU A 361 1.67 5.97 9.71
C GLU A 361 1.20 4.68 10.41
N LEU A 362 0.19 4.00 9.84
CA LEU A 362 -0.28 2.71 10.35
C LEU A 362 0.60 1.55 9.84
N TRP A 363 1.18 1.69 8.65
CA TRP A 363 1.87 0.61 7.94
C TRP A 363 3.39 0.76 7.92
N GLU A 364 3.91 1.99 7.97
CA GLU A 364 5.35 2.28 8.01
C GLU A 364 6.10 1.51 9.11
N PRO A 365 5.54 1.26 10.31
CA PRO A 365 6.22 0.46 11.32
C PRO A 365 6.66 -0.92 10.81
N LEU A 366 5.95 -1.50 9.85
CA LEU A 366 6.27 -2.82 9.32
C LEU A 366 7.56 -2.85 8.51
N VAL A 367 8.17 -1.72 8.16
CA VAL A 367 9.49 -1.71 7.52
C VAL A 367 10.66 -1.83 8.51
N TYR A 368 10.37 -1.90 9.81
CA TYR A 368 11.38 -1.99 10.88
C TYR A 368 11.31 -3.32 11.62
N ASP A 369 12.36 -3.70 12.33
CA ASP A 369 12.38 -4.96 13.09
C ASP A 369 11.59 -4.84 14.40
N ALA A 370 11.61 -3.65 15.02
CA ALA A 370 10.86 -3.33 16.21
C ALA A 370 10.24 -1.93 16.11
N TYR A 371 9.28 -1.62 16.98
CA TYR A 371 8.68 -0.29 17.03
C TYR A 371 8.56 0.25 18.47
N PRO A 372 8.95 1.52 18.74
CA PRO A 372 9.59 2.47 17.82
C PRO A 372 10.91 1.95 17.21
N PRO A 373 11.29 2.42 16.01
CA PRO A 373 12.49 1.91 15.33
C PRO A 373 13.75 2.05 16.17
N ARG A 374 14.65 1.07 16.10
CA ARG A 374 15.95 1.14 16.77
C ARG A 374 16.89 2.06 16.00
N GLU A 375 17.80 2.72 16.72
CA GLU A 375 18.76 3.65 16.12
C GLU A 375 19.83 2.95 15.25
N ASP A 376 20.05 1.65 15.46
CA ASP A 376 21.04 0.82 14.75
C ASP A 376 20.47 0.10 13.52
N GLU A 377 19.18 0.27 13.22
CA GLU A 377 18.56 -0.34 12.05
C GLU A 377 19.17 0.20 10.75
N THR A 378 19.66 -0.71 9.90
CA THR A 378 20.39 -0.33 8.68
C THR A 378 19.44 0.19 7.60
N ILE A 379 19.77 1.33 7.01
CA ILE A 379 19.08 1.92 5.87
C ILE A 379 19.99 1.84 4.64
N VAL A 380 19.55 1.15 3.59
CA VAL A 380 20.31 1.00 2.33
C VAL A 380 19.54 1.67 1.21
N ARG A 381 20.14 2.68 0.57
CA ARG A 381 19.56 3.30 -0.63
C ARG A 381 19.70 2.34 -1.82
N PRO A 382 18.61 1.90 -2.47
CA PRO A 382 18.66 0.92 -3.56
C PRO A 382 19.04 1.59 -4.88
N GLU A 383 20.29 2.03 -4.98
CA GLU A 383 20.82 2.76 -6.13
C GLU A 383 22.28 2.34 -6.38
N LEU A 384 22.65 2.05 -7.63
CA LEU A 384 24.02 1.74 -8.01
C LEU A 384 24.78 2.98 -8.51
N ASP A 385 26.10 2.96 -8.39
CA ASP A 385 26.97 4.02 -8.94
C ASP A 385 27.17 3.82 -10.45
N ASP A 386 26.93 4.88 -11.22
CA ASP A 386 27.08 4.90 -12.68
C ASP A 386 28.45 5.41 -13.14
N ALA A 387 29.25 6.03 -12.27
CA ALA A 387 30.55 6.58 -12.63
C ALA A 387 31.51 5.57 -13.32
N PRO A 388 31.57 4.28 -12.91
CA PRO A 388 32.41 3.28 -13.60
C PRO A 388 32.02 3.02 -15.07
N TYR A 389 30.83 3.45 -15.50
CA TYR A 389 30.26 3.15 -16.82
C TYR A 389 30.36 4.32 -17.81
N ALA A 390 30.86 5.49 -17.40
CA ALA A 390 30.95 6.68 -18.26
C ALA A 390 31.72 6.46 -19.58
N ASN A 391 32.72 5.57 -19.57
CA ASN A 391 33.58 5.29 -20.73
C ASN A 391 33.30 3.93 -21.39
N ARG A 392 32.03 3.51 -21.47
CA ARG A 392 31.60 2.22 -22.03
C ARG A 392 30.81 2.35 -23.34
N PRO A 393 31.45 2.74 -24.47
CA PRO A 393 30.76 2.90 -25.75
C PRO A 393 30.23 1.58 -26.34
N ASP A 394 30.76 0.44 -25.90
CA ASP A 394 30.20 -0.89 -26.21
C ASP A 394 28.80 -1.06 -25.62
N LEU A 395 28.61 -0.70 -24.35
CA LEU A 395 27.31 -0.77 -23.68
C LEU A 395 26.32 0.22 -24.29
N ILE A 396 26.75 1.47 -24.52
CA ILE A 396 25.92 2.49 -25.18
C ILE A 396 25.44 2.03 -26.56
N ARG A 397 26.31 1.43 -27.39
CA ARG A 397 25.91 0.92 -28.72
C ARG A 397 24.86 -0.18 -28.63
N SER A 398 24.87 -0.98 -27.57
CA SER A 398 23.90 -2.05 -27.33
C SER A 398 22.67 -1.64 -26.52
N SER A 399 22.64 -0.41 -25.98
CA SER A 399 21.61 0.07 -25.04
C SER A 399 20.19 0.06 -25.59
N GLY A 400 20.00 -0.01 -26.91
CA GLY A 400 18.67 -0.12 -27.51
C GLY A 400 17.91 -1.36 -27.04
N ARG A 401 18.64 -2.42 -26.65
CA ARG A 401 18.08 -3.66 -26.10
C ARG A 401 17.45 -3.48 -24.71
N LEU A 402 17.78 -2.42 -23.98
CA LEU A 402 17.10 -2.11 -22.71
C LEU A 402 15.61 -1.92 -22.94
N ALA A 403 15.23 -1.22 -24.01
CA ALA A 403 13.83 -0.96 -24.32
C ALA A 403 13.06 -2.26 -24.62
N ASP A 404 13.73 -3.35 -24.99
CA ASP A 404 13.08 -4.63 -25.28
C ASP A 404 12.75 -5.44 -24.01
N ARG A 405 13.05 -4.93 -22.81
CA ARG A 405 12.71 -5.58 -21.54
C ARG A 405 11.36 -5.07 -21.04
N SER A 406 10.60 -5.97 -20.42
CA SER A 406 9.27 -5.72 -19.83
C SER A 406 9.23 -4.45 -18.98
N CYS A 407 10.20 -4.30 -18.07
CA CYS A 407 10.26 -3.14 -17.17
C CYS A 407 10.42 -1.77 -17.86
N PHE A 408 10.76 -1.75 -19.16
CA PHE A 408 10.88 -0.53 -19.98
C PHE A 408 9.75 -0.36 -21.01
N ASP A 409 8.74 -1.24 -21.02
CA ASP A 409 7.64 -1.17 -21.99
C ASP A 409 6.81 0.11 -21.83
N PHE A 410 6.61 0.55 -20.58
CA PHE A 410 5.87 1.78 -20.24
C PHE A 410 6.78 3.00 -20.03
N TRP A 411 8.07 2.90 -20.38
CA TRP A 411 8.97 4.06 -20.31
C TRP A 411 8.73 4.98 -21.49
N LEU A 412 8.06 6.10 -21.23
CA LEU A 412 7.77 7.12 -22.22
C LEU A 412 8.32 8.47 -21.76
N PHE A 413 8.56 9.37 -22.71
CA PHE A 413 8.69 10.78 -22.39
C PHE A 413 7.32 11.35 -22.04
N ASP A 414 7.32 12.43 -21.27
CA ASP A 414 6.12 13.18 -20.93
C ASP A 414 5.31 13.51 -22.21
N LEU A 415 4.07 13.02 -22.27
CA LEU A 415 3.25 13.06 -23.49
C LEU A 415 2.90 14.50 -23.86
N GLU A 416 2.54 15.33 -22.88
CA GLU A 416 2.18 16.74 -23.09
C GLU A 416 3.38 17.53 -23.66
N ARG A 417 4.55 17.40 -23.05
CA ARG A 417 5.79 18.01 -23.55
C ARG A 417 6.15 17.46 -24.93
N THR A 418 5.87 16.19 -25.20
CA THR A 418 6.12 15.59 -26.51
C THR A 418 5.20 16.17 -27.58
N ILE A 419 3.91 16.36 -27.31
CA ILE A 419 2.96 17.04 -28.20
C ILE A 419 3.45 18.45 -28.53
N LEU A 420 3.77 19.24 -27.50
CA LEU A 420 4.29 20.61 -27.67
C LEU A 420 5.59 20.64 -28.48
N ALA A 421 6.45 19.63 -28.30
CA ALA A 421 7.69 19.52 -29.05
C ALA A 421 7.47 19.15 -30.52
N LEU A 422 6.44 18.35 -30.81
CA LEU A 422 6.06 17.98 -32.17
C LEU A 422 5.42 19.13 -32.93
N ASP A 423 4.67 20.03 -32.29
CA ASP A 423 4.10 21.22 -32.94
C ASP A 423 5.17 22.13 -33.56
N ALA A 424 6.37 22.14 -32.98
CA ALA A 424 7.51 22.91 -33.48
C ALA A 424 8.27 22.19 -34.61
N MET A 425 7.84 21.00 -35.03
CA MET A 425 8.60 20.10 -35.91
C MET A 425 7.74 19.46 -37.02
N PRO A 426 8.32 19.16 -38.19
CA PRO A 426 7.62 18.37 -39.19
C PRO A 426 7.38 16.95 -38.68
N VAL A 427 6.10 16.53 -38.64
CA VAL A 427 5.68 15.18 -38.23
C VAL A 427 6.47 14.13 -39.02
N PRO A 428 7.15 13.17 -38.35
CA PRO A 428 7.93 12.16 -39.03
C PRO A 428 7.07 11.31 -39.97
N LYS A 429 7.44 11.27 -41.25
CA LYS A 429 6.80 10.38 -42.24
C LYS A 429 7.43 8.98 -42.16
N GLY A 430 6.78 8.08 -41.42
CA GLY A 430 7.17 6.67 -41.29
C GLY A 430 8.18 6.39 -40.17
N TYR A 431 8.64 5.13 -40.11
CA TYR A 431 9.43 4.59 -38.98
C TYR A 431 10.91 4.98 -38.95
N ARG A 432 11.44 5.60 -40.03
CA ARG A 432 12.86 5.96 -40.12
C ARG A 432 13.06 7.44 -39.84
N TRP A 433 13.62 7.73 -38.68
CA TRP A 433 13.87 9.08 -38.22
C TRP A 433 15.34 9.45 -38.41
N SER A 434 15.58 10.67 -38.85
CA SER A 434 16.92 11.23 -39.02
C SER A 434 17.43 11.87 -37.73
N ASP A 435 18.75 12.05 -37.62
CA ASP A 435 19.38 12.83 -36.53
C ASP A 435 18.79 14.24 -36.40
N LYS A 436 18.33 14.82 -37.52
CA LYS A 436 17.69 16.15 -37.56
C LYS A 436 16.32 16.17 -36.88
N GLN A 437 15.64 15.02 -36.79
CA GLN A 437 14.36 14.86 -36.11
C GLN A 437 14.55 14.50 -34.63
N PHE A 438 15.52 13.65 -34.30
CA PHE A 438 15.79 13.30 -32.90
C PHE A 438 16.39 14.46 -32.10
N ARG A 439 17.32 15.22 -32.68
CA ARG A 439 18.09 16.22 -31.93
C ARG A 439 17.21 17.28 -31.25
N PRO A 440 16.24 17.92 -31.94
CA PRO A 440 15.43 18.94 -31.28
C PRO A 440 14.50 18.36 -30.22
N LEU A 441 13.94 17.15 -30.43
CA LEU A 441 13.14 16.45 -29.41
C LEU A 441 13.97 16.14 -28.16
N VAL A 442 15.17 15.58 -28.32
CA VAL A 442 16.08 15.34 -27.20
C VAL A 442 16.44 16.66 -26.49
N GLN A 443 16.67 17.73 -27.23
CA GLN A 443 17.00 19.03 -26.65
C GLN A 443 15.85 19.59 -25.80
N GLN A 444 14.60 19.39 -26.23
CA GLN A 444 13.42 19.92 -25.54
C GLN A 444 12.93 19.02 -24.39
N LEU A 445 13.04 17.70 -24.55
CA LEU A 445 12.51 16.72 -23.59
C LEU A 445 13.53 16.30 -22.53
N LEU A 446 14.83 16.33 -22.84
CA LEU A 446 15.92 16.04 -21.90
C LEU A 446 16.70 17.30 -21.53
N ASP A 447 16.02 18.22 -20.85
CA ASP A 447 16.67 19.32 -20.13
C ASP A 447 17.50 18.81 -18.94
N SER A 448 18.20 19.70 -18.23
CA SER A 448 19.05 19.31 -17.09
C SER A 448 18.28 18.59 -15.97
N THR A 449 17.04 19.01 -15.72
CA THR A 449 16.19 18.44 -14.66
C THR A 449 15.71 17.06 -15.06
N ALA A 450 15.20 16.90 -16.29
CA ALA A 450 14.79 15.60 -16.83
C ALA A 450 15.95 14.62 -16.92
N ARG A 451 17.16 15.07 -17.29
CA ARG A 451 18.36 14.20 -17.31
C ARG A 451 18.70 13.65 -15.94
N GLU A 452 18.72 14.51 -14.92
CA GLU A 452 19.03 14.07 -13.55
C GLU A 452 17.96 13.10 -13.02
N LEU A 453 16.69 13.39 -13.33
CA LEU A 453 15.57 12.50 -13.01
C LEU A 453 15.77 11.11 -13.63
N TRP A 454 15.98 11.06 -14.94
CA TRP A 454 16.17 9.81 -15.69
C TRP A 454 17.43 9.06 -15.26
N ARG A 455 18.52 9.78 -14.99
CA ARG A 455 19.76 9.20 -14.46
C ARG A 455 19.49 8.47 -13.13
N ARG A 456 18.82 9.14 -12.20
CA ARG A 456 18.46 8.54 -10.90
C ARG A 456 17.53 7.34 -11.06
N ARG A 457 16.51 7.41 -11.93
CA ARG A 457 15.64 6.25 -12.26
C ARG A 457 16.46 5.07 -12.75
N LEU A 458 17.35 5.28 -13.72
CA LEU A 458 18.16 4.22 -14.31
C LEU A 458 19.14 3.60 -13.31
N ARG A 459 19.70 4.37 -12.38
CA ARG A 459 20.57 3.85 -11.32
C ARG A 459 19.83 2.97 -10.32
N ARG A 460 18.58 3.32 -9.99
CA ARG A 460 17.70 2.49 -9.15
C ARG A 460 17.18 1.27 -9.91
N GLN A 461 16.80 1.42 -11.18
CA GLN A 461 16.39 0.31 -12.03
C GLN A 461 17.54 -0.69 -12.23
N ALA A 462 18.78 -0.22 -12.41
CA ALA A 462 19.95 -1.08 -12.48
C ALA A 462 20.16 -1.90 -11.20
N TRP A 463 19.89 -1.31 -10.02
CA TRP A 463 19.95 -2.02 -8.75
C TRP A 463 18.94 -3.18 -8.69
N LEU A 464 17.72 -2.98 -9.20
CA LEU A 464 16.69 -4.02 -9.27
C LEU A 464 17.06 -5.12 -10.29
N LEU A 465 17.53 -4.73 -11.48
CA LEU A 465 18.00 -5.67 -12.50
C LEU A 465 19.16 -6.54 -12.00
N ASP A 466 20.07 -5.97 -11.19
CA ASP A 466 21.16 -6.72 -10.55
C ASP A 466 20.63 -7.84 -9.63
N ARG A 467 19.61 -7.52 -8.81
CA ARG A 467 18.97 -8.49 -7.90
C ARG A 467 18.20 -9.58 -8.62
N GLN A 468 17.69 -9.28 -9.82
CA GLN A 468 17.10 -10.28 -10.73
C GLN A 468 18.14 -11.11 -11.49
N GLY A 469 19.44 -10.85 -11.30
CA GLY A 469 20.52 -11.54 -12.01
C GLY A 469 20.76 -11.04 -13.44
N ASP A 470 20.11 -9.95 -13.85
CA ASP A 470 20.27 -9.35 -15.17
C ASP A 470 21.43 -8.34 -15.22
N SER A 471 22.65 -8.86 -15.15
CA SER A 471 23.86 -8.04 -15.22
C SER A 471 23.97 -7.25 -16.54
N ALA A 472 23.45 -7.78 -17.65
CA ALA A 472 23.51 -7.08 -18.94
C ALA A 472 22.61 -5.84 -18.95
N GLY A 473 21.38 -5.94 -18.44
CA GLY A 473 20.49 -4.78 -18.31
C GLY A 473 21.01 -3.79 -17.31
N ARG A 474 21.47 -4.25 -16.13
CA ARG A 474 22.15 -3.41 -15.13
C ARG A 474 23.25 -2.56 -15.75
N ASP A 475 24.21 -3.19 -16.43
CA ASP A 475 25.37 -2.51 -17.00
C ASP A 475 24.96 -1.50 -18.07
N GLN A 476 24.00 -1.86 -18.92
CA GLN A 476 23.47 -0.96 -19.94
C GLN A 476 22.75 0.24 -19.32
N SER A 477 21.91 0.03 -18.30
CA SER A 477 21.20 1.10 -17.59
C SER A 477 22.17 2.07 -16.93
N LEU A 478 23.25 1.58 -16.31
CA LEU A 478 24.30 2.42 -15.72
C LEU A 478 25.10 3.18 -16.78
N ALA A 479 25.40 2.56 -17.93
CA ALA A 479 26.05 3.28 -19.02
C ALA A 479 25.16 4.42 -19.57
N VAL A 480 23.86 4.16 -19.75
CA VAL A 480 22.90 5.20 -20.16
C VAL A 480 22.81 6.32 -19.12
N ALA A 481 22.73 5.97 -17.83
CA ALA A 481 22.72 6.93 -16.73
C ALA A 481 23.97 7.83 -16.74
N ALA A 482 25.15 7.24 -16.87
CA ALA A 482 26.40 7.99 -16.94
C ALA A 482 26.44 8.94 -18.15
N GLN A 483 25.94 8.49 -19.30
CA GLN A 483 25.86 9.34 -20.49
C GLN A 483 24.85 10.50 -20.32
N LEU A 484 23.77 10.33 -19.56
CA LEU A 484 22.83 11.43 -19.27
C LEU A 484 23.48 12.54 -18.43
N ALA A 485 24.43 12.21 -17.55
CA ALA A 485 25.14 13.16 -16.71
C ALA A 485 26.05 14.10 -17.51
N GLU A 486 26.82 13.55 -18.45
CA GLU A 486 27.93 14.26 -19.11
C GLU A 486 27.74 14.46 -20.62
N GLY A 487 26.77 13.77 -21.21
CA GLY A 487 26.56 13.70 -22.65
C GLY A 487 26.08 15.01 -23.26
N GLN A 488 26.69 15.38 -24.38
CA GLN A 488 26.18 16.47 -25.21
C GLN A 488 24.86 16.06 -25.87
N VAL A 489 23.97 17.02 -26.14
CA VAL A 489 22.68 16.78 -26.82
C VAL A 489 22.85 15.98 -28.11
N ALA A 490 23.92 16.25 -28.87
CA ALA A 490 24.20 15.56 -30.12
C ALA A 490 24.51 14.07 -29.95
N ASP A 491 25.09 13.67 -28.81
CA ASP A 491 25.42 12.29 -28.50
C ASP A 491 24.21 11.55 -27.94
N LEU A 492 23.44 12.20 -27.05
CA LEU A 492 22.18 11.67 -26.55
C LEU A 492 21.17 11.43 -27.68
N ALA A 493 21.11 12.33 -28.66
CA ALA A 493 20.29 12.15 -29.86
C ALA A 493 20.71 10.97 -30.74
N LYS A 494 21.88 10.37 -30.52
CA LYS A 494 22.36 9.15 -31.18
C LYS A 494 22.26 7.91 -30.30
N GLN A 495 21.95 8.07 -29.02
CA GLN A 495 21.88 6.96 -28.09
C GLN A 495 20.72 6.02 -28.48
N PRO A 496 20.98 4.72 -28.71
CA PRO A 496 19.95 3.78 -29.13
C PRO A 496 18.73 3.69 -28.20
N PHE A 497 18.96 3.66 -26.88
CA PHE A 497 17.86 3.61 -25.90
C PHE A 497 16.92 4.82 -25.99
N ILE A 498 17.44 6.05 -25.86
CA ILE A 498 16.64 7.29 -26.01
C ILE A 498 15.88 7.32 -27.33
N ARG A 499 16.51 6.89 -28.44
CA ARG A 499 15.84 6.85 -29.75
C ARG A 499 14.64 5.93 -29.76
N THR A 500 14.80 4.71 -29.24
CA THR A 500 13.70 3.74 -29.17
C THR A 500 12.54 4.29 -28.35
N LEU A 501 12.83 4.89 -27.18
CA LEU A 501 11.78 5.46 -26.34
C LEU A 501 11.09 6.66 -26.99
N LEU A 502 11.83 7.59 -27.61
CA LEU A 502 11.23 8.72 -28.35
C LEU A 502 10.32 8.25 -29.47
N GLN A 503 10.72 7.20 -30.20
CA GLN A 503 9.90 6.62 -31.25
C GLN A 503 8.62 5.99 -30.69
N ARG A 504 8.69 5.30 -29.55
CA ARG A 504 7.51 4.77 -28.85
C ARG A 504 6.58 5.89 -28.41
N THR A 505 7.10 6.89 -27.71
CA THR A 505 6.32 8.02 -27.21
C THR A 505 5.61 8.77 -28.32
N VAL A 506 6.30 9.12 -29.40
CA VAL A 506 5.66 9.80 -30.54
C VAL A 506 4.69 8.88 -31.27
N GLY A 507 4.94 7.57 -31.30
CA GLY A 507 3.97 6.60 -31.81
C GLY A 507 2.64 6.63 -31.05
N VAL A 508 2.70 6.71 -29.71
CA VAL A 508 1.52 6.86 -28.84
C VAL A 508 0.81 8.18 -29.12
N VAL A 509 1.53 9.31 -29.09
CA VAL A 509 0.95 10.64 -29.35
C VAL A 509 0.25 10.72 -30.72
N VAL A 510 0.88 10.22 -31.78
CA VAL A 510 0.28 10.24 -33.13
C VAL A 510 -0.96 9.35 -33.21
N ALA A 511 -0.97 8.21 -32.50
CA ALA A 511 -2.15 7.36 -32.43
C ALA A 511 -3.32 8.07 -31.72
N GLU A 512 -3.05 8.74 -30.59
CA GLU A 512 -4.07 9.49 -29.84
C GLU A 512 -4.65 10.65 -30.66
N MET A 513 -3.81 11.44 -31.32
CA MET A 513 -4.26 12.53 -32.20
C MET A 513 -5.15 12.05 -33.35
N ALA A 514 -4.88 10.85 -33.89
CA ALA A 514 -5.68 10.27 -34.97
C ALA A 514 -7.07 9.76 -34.51
N PHE A 515 -7.30 9.59 -33.21
CA PHE A 515 -8.61 9.22 -32.67
C PHE A 515 -9.50 10.43 -32.35
N GLU A 516 -8.92 11.63 -32.26
CA GLU A 516 -9.66 12.87 -32.00
C GLU A 516 -10.19 13.56 -33.27
N GLU A 517 -9.65 13.20 -34.44
CA GLU A 517 -10.12 13.60 -35.78
C GLU A 517 -11.24 12.69 -36.30
#